data_AF-A0A2J6SUF9-F1
#
_entry.id   AF-A0A2J6SUF9-F1
#
_cell.length_a   1.000
_cell.length_b   1.000
_cell.length_c   1.000
_cell.angle_alpha   90.00
_cell.angle_beta   90.00
_cell.angle_gamma   90.00
#
_symmetry.space_group_name_H-M   'P 1'
#
loop_
_entity.id
_entity.type
_entity.pdbx_description
1 polymer ?
#
loop_
_entity_poly.entity_id
_entity_poly.type
_entity_poly.pdbx_seq_one_letter_code
_entity_poly.pdbx_strand_id
1 'polypeptide(L)'
;MPSNPPSAAASLGVLANFKGNFAGTGFNLIFRPNSGPPTTTTFPNPVAPAPPTPPSENVLELNLTTETLSFSPSLGSVPNRGLEKQNDIFLNGIPYVQAISDVTNIATGKADGTPVPIHFEPGLWMHIPATNSDPFLGESLTRMASIPHGTTINAQCLAPTTSIAGPPTIAPVDITPFPIGGNQQSGGIKFASQTASATNTPRLPQDLSKFIAQGTITQAMLTDPNTVLRNDNVGKTITKTFVFTVSTKAVSPELAGGTANIAFLHGSSAGPNADAAQMSATFWVEIVQYSLVVPPFKPGQAPLKISPRTSHPGALVPTFHVNPPLETTVPKTIVITATQIQYSQVVFLNFAGLTWPHVSVATLVPATLQTVPASAFN
;
A
#
# COMPACT_ATOMS: atom_id res chain seq x y z
N MET A 1 34.80 5.68 22.39
CA MET A 1 35.15 4.25 22.30
C MET A 1 35.59 3.99 20.87
N PRO A 2 36.80 3.46 20.62
CA PRO A 2 37.23 3.17 19.25
C PRO A 2 36.28 2.11 18.66
N SER A 3 35.67 2.43 17.52
CA SER A 3 34.79 1.53 16.81
C SER A 3 35.63 0.40 16.21
N ASN A 4 35.34 -0.84 16.58
CA ASN A 4 35.71 -2.01 15.78
C ASN A 4 35.33 -1.76 14.31
N PRO A 5 36.08 -2.30 13.34
CA PRO A 5 35.71 -2.18 11.94
C PRO A 5 34.25 -2.62 11.75
N PRO A 6 33.43 -1.86 11.01
CA PRO A 6 32.01 -2.17 10.90
C PRO A 6 31.84 -3.57 10.31
N SER A 7 31.13 -4.44 11.03
CA SER A 7 30.72 -5.74 10.51
C SER A 7 29.87 -5.52 9.25
N ALA A 8 29.96 -6.45 8.30
CA ALA A 8 29.17 -6.41 7.07
C ALA A 8 27.68 -6.26 7.41
N ALA A 9 26.98 -5.37 6.69
CA ALA A 9 25.55 -5.18 6.85
C ALA A 9 24.79 -6.46 6.49
N ALA A 10 23.67 -6.73 7.17
CA ALA A 10 22.75 -7.76 6.71
C ALA A 10 22.35 -7.52 5.24
N SER A 11 22.10 -8.62 4.52
CA SER A 11 21.45 -8.55 3.20
C SER A 11 20.18 -7.73 3.31
N LEU A 12 19.72 -7.07 2.24
CA LEU A 12 18.38 -6.45 2.22
C LEU A 12 17.29 -7.45 1.80
N GLY A 13 17.65 -8.63 1.32
CA GLY A 13 16.69 -9.60 0.81
C GLY A 13 15.75 -8.97 -0.22
N VAL A 14 14.43 -9.16 -0.04
CA VAL A 14 13.41 -8.56 -0.90
C VAL A 14 13.41 -7.02 -0.85
N LEU A 15 13.82 -6.42 0.26
CA LEU A 15 13.84 -4.97 0.44
C LEU A 15 14.82 -4.31 -0.54
N ALA A 16 15.79 -5.04 -1.11
CA ALA A 16 16.68 -4.50 -2.14
C ALA A 16 15.93 -3.91 -3.36
N ASN A 17 14.67 -4.29 -3.58
CA ASN A 17 13.81 -3.76 -4.63
C ASN A 17 13.17 -2.40 -4.26
N PHE A 18 13.18 -2.00 -3.00
CA PHE A 18 12.63 -0.74 -2.51
C PHE A 18 13.65 0.39 -2.69
N LYS A 19 13.82 0.83 -3.94
CA LYS A 19 14.81 1.85 -4.32
C LYS A 19 14.21 2.87 -5.27
N GLY A 20 14.48 4.15 -5.00
CA GLY A 20 14.03 5.27 -5.82
C GLY A 20 12.61 5.69 -5.50
N ASN A 21 11.99 6.41 -6.43
CA ASN A 21 10.65 6.97 -6.25
C ASN A 21 9.65 6.23 -7.13
N PHE A 22 8.52 5.88 -6.53
CA PHE A 22 7.37 5.28 -7.16
C PHE A 22 6.18 6.23 -7.05
N ALA A 23 5.28 6.16 -8.02
CA ALA A 23 4.02 6.87 -7.99
C ALA A 23 2.94 6.02 -8.63
N GLY A 24 1.70 6.26 -8.23
CA GLY A 24 0.58 5.59 -8.85
C GLY A 24 -0.76 5.96 -8.27
N THR A 25 -1.70 5.04 -8.37
CA THR A 25 -3.10 5.25 -8.03
C THR A 25 -3.61 4.08 -7.22
N GLY A 26 -4.68 4.35 -6.47
CA GLY A 26 -5.24 3.37 -5.57
C GLY A 26 -6.69 3.64 -5.21
N PHE A 27 -7.17 2.85 -4.26
CA PHE A 27 -8.49 2.98 -3.67
C PHE A 27 -8.37 2.83 -2.17
N ASN A 28 -8.98 3.78 -1.47
CA ASN A 28 -9.03 3.82 -0.02
C ASN A 28 -10.48 3.67 0.43
N LEU A 29 -10.72 2.74 1.35
CA LEU A 29 -12.02 2.51 1.95
C LEU A 29 -11.88 2.51 3.46
N ILE A 30 -12.48 3.49 4.13
CA ILE A 30 -12.39 3.64 5.58
C ILE A 30 -13.77 3.75 6.21
N PHE A 31 -14.01 2.98 7.27
CA PHE A 31 -15.05 3.31 8.22
C PHE A 31 -14.46 4.21 9.29
N ARG A 32 -14.96 5.43 9.39
CA ARG A 32 -14.57 6.36 10.44
C ARG A 32 -15.73 6.67 11.37
N PRO A 33 -15.48 7.10 12.62
CA PRO A 33 -16.54 7.51 13.53
C PRO A 33 -17.36 8.67 12.98
N ASN A 34 -18.63 8.71 13.33
CA ASN A 34 -19.56 9.76 12.95
C ASN A 34 -20.14 10.43 14.19
N SER A 35 -19.66 11.64 14.50
CA SER A 35 -20.07 12.37 15.68
C SER A 35 -21.51 12.87 15.57
N GLY A 36 -22.19 12.96 16.71
CA GLY A 36 -23.45 13.70 16.83
C GLY A 36 -23.27 15.22 16.66
N PRO A 37 -24.38 15.98 16.70
CA PRO A 37 -24.33 17.44 16.67
C PRO A 37 -23.48 18.05 17.81
N PRO A 38 -22.68 19.10 17.54
CA PRO A 38 -22.41 19.67 16.21
C PRO A 38 -21.49 18.75 15.40
N THR A 39 -21.94 18.28 14.23
CA THR A 39 -21.14 17.43 13.35
C THR A 39 -20.57 18.24 12.19
N THR A 40 -19.30 17.98 11.85
CA THR A 40 -18.65 18.53 10.66
C THR A 40 -18.85 17.65 9.43
N THR A 41 -19.37 16.42 9.61
CA THR A 41 -19.67 15.54 8.49
C THR A 41 -21.09 15.80 8.01
N THR A 42 -21.21 16.30 6.78
CA THR A 42 -22.49 16.59 6.14
C THR A 42 -22.75 15.62 5.01
N PHE A 43 -24.04 15.37 4.76
CA PHE A 43 -24.50 14.44 3.74
C PHE A 43 -25.47 15.17 2.80
N PRO A 44 -25.34 15.02 1.47
CA PRO A 44 -26.30 15.57 0.52
C PRO A 44 -27.75 15.12 0.77
N ASN A 45 -27.94 13.85 1.12
CA ASN A 45 -29.21 13.25 1.50
C ASN A 45 -29.23 12.97 3.01
N PRO A 46 -30.33 13.29 3.72
CA PRO A 46 -30.47 12.98 5.13
C PRO A 46 -30.24 11.49 5.42
N VAL A 47 -29.50 11.20 6.49
CA VAL A 47 -29.24 9.85 6.99
C VAL A 47 -30.16 9.59 8.19
N ALA A 48 -30.84 8.44 8.20
CA ALA A 48 -31.72 8.01 9.27
C ALA A 48 -31.30 6.62 9.80
N PRO A 49 -31.16 6.44 11.13
CA PRO A 49 -31.26 7.45 12.17
C PRO A 49 -30.11 8.46 12.10
N ALA A 50 -30.27 9.63 12.74
CA ALA A 50 -29.22 10.65 12.73
C ALA A 50 -27.98 10.20 13.52
N PRO A 51 -26.76 10.53 13.07
CA PRO A 51 -25.54 10.29 13.84
C PRO A 51 -25.62 10.91 15.25
N PRO A 52 -25.07 10.27 16.29
CA PRO A 52 -24.26 9.04 16.26
C PRO A 52 -25.11 7.79 16.57
N THR A 53 -26.40 7.79 16.26
CA THR A 53 -27.28 6.67 16.60
C THR A 53 -27.00 5.48 15.69
N PRO A 54 -26.81 4.25 16.21
CA PRO A 54 -26.64 3.07 15.37
C PRO A 54 -27.77 2.90 14.35
N PRO A 55 -27.48 2.53 13.08
CA PRO A 55 -26.17 2.19 12.52
C PRO A 55 -25.42 3.37 11.85
N SER A 56 -25.69 4.61 12.29
CA SER A 56 -25.12 5.86 11.74
C SER A 56 -24.00 6.47 12.60
N GLU A 57 -23.45 5.73 13.55
CA GLU A 57 -22.28 6.05 14.37
C GLU A 57 -20.95 5.95 13.61
N ASN A 58 -21.01 5.52 12.34
CA ASN A 58 -19.89 5.42 11.42
C ASN A 58 -20.19 6.15 10.11
N VAL A 59 -19.14 6.45 9.35
CA VAL A 59 -19.21 6.86 7.95
C VAL A 59 -18.27 5.96 7.15
N LEU A 60 -18.78 5.34 6.09
CA LEU A 60 -17.95 4.70 5.09
C LEU A 60 -17.44 5.77 4.12
N GLU A 61 -16.16 6.07 4.12
CA GLU A 61 -15.54 7.02 3.21
C GLU A 61 -14.71 6.28 2.17
N LEU A 62 -14.93 6.65 0.91
CA LEU A 62 -14.34 6.04 -0.27
C LEU A 62 -13.55 7.09 -1.02
N ASN A 63 -12.24 6.87 -1.19
CA ASN A 63 -11.38 7.78 -1.92
C ASN A 63 -10.69 7.05 -3.09
N LEU A 64 -10.81 7.60 -4.29
CA LEU A 64 -9.87 7.36 -5.37
C LEU A 64 -8.59 8.13 -5.06
N THR A 65 -7.45 7.46 -5.10
CA THR A 65 -6.21 8.06 -4.59
C THR A 65 -5.11 8.14 -5.64
N THR A 66 -4.26 9.13 -5.47
CA THR A 66 -2.92 9.19 -6.05
C THR A 66 -1.89 9.09 -4.94
N GLU A 67 -0.77 8.44 -5.21
CA GLU A 67 0.24 8.14 -4.21
C GLU A 67 1.65 8.38 -4.75
N THR A 68 2.54 8.84 -3.86
CA THR A 68 3.99 8.73 -4.04
C THR A 68 4.59 7.89 -2.91
N LEU A 69 5.58 7.07 -3.25
CA LEU A 69 6.35 6.24 -2.33
C LEU A 69 7.83 6.35 -2.69
N SER A 70 8.60 6.98 -1.80
CA SER A 70 10.00 7.33 -2.05
C SER A 70 10.92 6.61 -1.07
N PHE A 71 11.92 5.90 -1.58
CA PHE A 71 12.88 5.14 -0.79
C PHE A 71 14.24 5.82 -0.78
N SER A 72 14.79 6.01 0.43
CA SER A 72 16.13 6.53 0.64
C SER A 72 17.19 5.43 0.48
N PRO A 73 18.49 5.80 0.36
CA PRO A 73 19.55 4.81 0.41
C PRO A 73 19.49 3.94 1.67
N SER A 74 20.02 2.72 1.56
CA SER A 74 20.10 1.79 2.68
C SER A 74 20.92 2.38 3.84
N LEU A 75 20.48 2.08 5.07
CA LEU A 75 21.16 2.48 6.30
C LEU A 75 22.52 1.79 6.48
N GLY A 76 22.80 0.72 5.73
CA GLY A 76 24.00 -0.08 5.90
C GLY A 76 23.95 -0.91 7.17
N SER A 77 25.06 -0.96 7.90
CA SER A 77 25.23 -1.81 9.08
C SER A 77 24.69 -1.10 10.32
N VAL A 78 23.52 -1.51 10.80
CA VAL A 78 22.84 -0.95 11.98
C VAL A 78 23.02 -1.89 13.17
N PRO A 79 23.86 -1.56 14.16
CA PRO A 79 24.14 -2.46 15.27
C PRO A 79 22.96 -2.54 16.26
N ASN A 80 22.67 -3.75 16.74
CA ASN A 80 21.84 -4.01 17.91
C ASN A 80 22.60 -4.90 18.90
N ARG A 81 22.35 -4.74 20.20
CA ARG A 81 23.18 -5.34 21.25
C ARG A 81 22.62 -6.68 21.71
N GLY A 82 23.47 -7.69 21.67
CA GLY A 82 23.18 -8.99 22.25
C GLY A 82 23.33 -8.96 23.77
N LEU A 83 22.72 -9.95 24.44
CA LEU A 83 22.84 -10.17 25.86
C LEU A 83 23.24 -11.64 26.12
N GLU A 84 24.08 -11.86 27.13
CA GLU A 84 24.59 -13.18 27.53
C GLU A 84 25.23 -13.96 26.37
N LYS A 85 24.58 -15.03 25.90
CA LYS A 85 25.09 -15.91 24.83
C LYS A 85 24.79 -15.38 23.44
N GLN A 86 23.89 -14.40 23.32
CA GLN A 86 23.58 -13.77 22.05
C GLN A 86 24.63 -12.71 21.74
N ASN A 87 25.27 -12.83 20.59
CA ASN A 87 26.16 -11.80 20.07
C ASN A 87 25.38 -10.59 19.58
N ASP A 88 26.08 -9.47 19.42
CA ASP A 88 25.59 -8.33 18.65
C ASP A 88 25.17 -8.77 17.24
N ILE A 89 24.06 -8.20 16.78
CA ILE A 89 23.57 -8.38 15.41
C ILE A 89 23.62 -7.05 14.66
N PHE A 90 23.75 -7.13 13.34
CA PHE A 90 23.85 -5.96 12.47
C PHE A 90 22.74 -6.01 11.44
N LEU A 91 21.72 -5.19 11.65
CA LEU A 91 20.55 -5.08 10.79
C LEU A 91 20.91 -4.24 9.56
N ASN A 92 20.03 -4.23 8.57
CA ASN A 92 20.08 -3.30 7.45
C ASN A 92 18.65 -2.85 7.12
N GLY A 93 18.48 -1.67 6.52
CA GLY A 93 17.15 -1.14 6.28
C GLY A 93 17.10 -0.02 5.27
N ILE A 94 15.87 0.36 4.90
CA ILE A 94 15.54 1.35 3.88
C ILE A 94 14.49 2.30 4.45
N PRO A 95 14.84 3.56 4.71
CA PRO A 95 13.87 4.59 5.04
C PRO A 95 12.96 4.89 3.85
N TYR A 96 11.70 5.19 4.10
CA TYR A 96 10.76 5.61 3.07
C TYR A 96 9.85 6.75 3.52
N VAL A 97 9.25 7.42 2.55
CA VAL A 97 8.16 8.37 2.73
C VAL A 97 7.04 8.02 1.77
N GLN A 98 5.82 7.86 2.30
CA GLN A 98 4.59 7.68 1.55
C GLN A 98 3.74 8.95 1.67
N ALA A 99 3.13 9.40 0.58
CA ALA A 99 2.17 10.50 0.58
C ALA A 99 1.00 10.17 -0.33
N ILE A 100 -0.23 10.33 0.18
CA ILE A 100 -1.47 9.97 -0.53
C ILE A 100 -2.41 11.18 -0.56
N SER A 101 -2.96 11.45 -1.75
CA SER A 101 -4.01 12.45 -1.93
C SER A 101 -5.29 11.80 -2.44
N ASP A 102 -6.43 12.25 -1.90
CA ASP A 102 -7.74 12.02 -2.49
C ASP A 102 -7.88 12.84 -3.77
N VAL A 103 -8.33 12.19 -4.84
CA VAL A 103 -8.63 12.79 -6.16
C VAL A 103 -10.05 12.45 -6.61
N THR A 104 -10.92 12.06 -5.68
CA THR A 104 -12.32 11.72 -5.95
C THR A 104 -13.10 12.93 -6.41
N ASN A 105 -13.72 12.84 -7.59
CA ASN A 105 -14.55 13.91 -8.13
C ASN A 105 -16.02 13.47 -8.20
N ILE A 106 -16.82 13.97 -7.27
CA ILE A 106 -18.27 13.68 -7.22
C ILE A 106 -19.04 14.24 -8.44
N ALA A 107 -18.51 15.27 -9.11
CA ALA A 107 -19.18 15.87 -10.26
C ALA A 107 -19.06 15.00 -11.52
N THR A 108 -17.91 14.35 -11.72
CA THR A 108 -17.61 13.52 -12.91
C THR A 108 -17.74 12.02 -12.63
N GLY A 109 -17.65 11.60 -11.38
CA GLY A 109 -17.50 10.19 -10.99
C GLY A 109 -16.12 9.62 -11.31
N LYS A 110 -15.06 10.45 -11.41
CA LYS A 110 -13.71 10.03 -11.80
C LYS A 110 -12.65 10.39 -10.74
N ALA A 111 -11.43 9.90 -10.96
CA ALA A 111 -10.24 10.25 -10.20
C ALA A 111 -9.57 11.53 -10.74
N ASP A 112 -10.36 12.56 -11.05
CA ASP A 112 -9.91 13.83 -11.65
C ASP A 112 -10.24 15.05 -10.77
N GLY A 113 -10.43 14.81 -9.47
CA GLY A 113 -10.65 15.86 -8.47
C GLY A 113 -9.36 16.61 -8.17
N THR A 114 -9.48 17.83 -7.65
CA THR A 114 -8.35 18.57 -7.09
C THR A 114 -7.72 17.74 -5.96
N PRO A 115 -6.42 17.41 -6.01
CA PRO A 115 -5.79 16.60 -4.99
C PRO A 115 -5.91 17.21 -3.59
N VAL A 116 -6.43 16.43 -2.64
CA VAL A 116 -6.47 16.77 -1.21
C VAL A 116 -5.57 15.80 -0.45
N PRO A 117 -4.48 16.25 0.19
CA PRO A 117 -3.63 15.37 0.98
C PRO A 117 -4.42 14.75 2.14
N ILE A 118 -4.44 13.41 2.20
CA ILE A 118 -5.16 12.64 3.25
C ILE A 118 -4.24 11.74 4.06
N HIS A 119 -3.03 11.48 3.58
CA HIS A 119 -2.08 10.62 4.29
C HIS A 119 -0.64 11.06 4.02
N PHE A 120 0.20 10.94 5.05
CA PHE A 120 1.63 11.11 4.97
C PHE A 120 2.27 10.14 5.96
N GLU A 121 3.27 9.38 5.56
CA GLU A 121 3.90 8.38 6.43
C GLU A 121 5.41 8.33 6.17
N PRO A 122 6.24 8.87 7.07
CA PRO A 122 7.63 8.48 7.16
C PRO A 122 7.74 7.14 7.86
N GLY A 123 8.54 6.24 7.28
CA GLY A 123 8.75 4.92 7.85
C GLY A 123 10.11 4.33 7.52
N LEU A 124 10.32 3.12 8.02
CA LEU A 124 11.56 2.38 7.92
C LEU A 124 11.26 0.89 7.74
N TRP A 125 11.79 0.34 6.65
CA TRP A 125 11.91 -1.10 6.47
C TRP A 125 13.23 -1.58 7.03
N MET A 126 13.23 -2.67 7.79
CA MET A 126 14.43 -3.33 8.34
C MET A 126 14.43 -4.80 7.97
N HIS A 127 15.60 -5.33 7.60
CA HIS A 127 15.90 -6.74 7.58
C HIS A 127 16.75 -7.07 8.81
N ILE A 128 16.26 -8.01 9.61
CA ILE A 128 16.87 -8.48 10.84
C ILE A 128 17.48 -9.85 10.52
N PRO A 129 18.80 -10.04 10.74
CA PRO A 129 19.44 -11.34 10.51
C PRO A 129 18.94 -12.36 11.55
N ALA A 130 19.08 -13.64 11.22
CA ALA A 130 18.74 -14.72 12.15
C ALA A 130 19.54 -14.63 13.46
N THR A 131 18.90 -15.03 14.55
CA THR A 131 19.49 -15.16 15.88
C THR A 131 19.47 -16.62 16.31
N ASN A 132 20.51 -17.07 17.01
CA ASN A 132 20.75 -18.50 17.30
C ASN A 132 20.73 -18.83 18.80
N SER A 133 20.32 -17.89 19.66
CA SER A 133 20.34 -18.06 21.12
C SER A 133 19.00 -17.67 21.74
N ASP A 134 18.76 -16.37 21.95
CA ASP A 134 17.53 -15.89 22.58
C ASP A 134 17.13 -14.50 22.03
N PRO A 135 16.12 -14.40 21.15
CA PRO A 135 15.31 -15.51 20.64
C PRO A 135 16.12 -16.39 19.66
N PHE A 136 15.80 -17.67 19.55
CA PHE A 136 16.22 -18.49 18.40
C PHE A 136 15.22 -18.25 17.27
N LEU A 137 15.59 -17.43 16.28
CA LEU A 137 14.68 -16.95 15.25
C LEU A 137 15.37 -16.88 13.88
N GLY A 138 14.63 -17.22 12.83
CA GLY A 138 15.08 -16.99 11.45
C GLY A 138 15.22 -15.50 11.14
N GLU A 139 15.67 -15.19 9.92
CA GLU A 139 15.65 -13.83 9.42
C GLU A 139 14.22 -13.26 9.44
N SER A 140 14.06 -11.96 9.64
CA SER A 140 12.75 -11.32 9.68
C SER A 140 12.76 -9.92 9.08
N LEU A 141 11.61 -9.49 8.56
CA LEU A 141 11.41 -8.13 8.07
C LEU A 141 10.56 -7.36 9.07
N THR A 142 10.84 -6.06 9.18
CA THR A 142 10.07 -5.14 10.01
C THR A 142 9.75 -3.86 9.25
N ARG A 143 8.50 -3.42 9.30
CA ARG A 143 8.02 -2.09 8.88
C ARG A 143 7.66 -1.30 10.12
N MET A 144 8.36 -0.19 10.36
CA MET A 144 8.02 0.78 11.39
C MET A 144 7.60 2.08 10.73
N ALA A 145 6.56 2.73 11.23
CA ALA A 145 6.12 4.00 10.69
C ALA A 145 5.34 4.83 11.71
N SER A 146 5.36 6.15 11.53
CA SER A 146 4.56 7.09 12.32
C SER A 146 3.58 7.82 11.42
N ILE A 147 2.30 7.69 11.72
CA ILE A 147 1.19 8.19 10.91
C ILE A 147 0.60 9.41 11.62
N PRO A 148 0.47 10.58 10.96
CA PRO A 148 0.02 11.84 11.55
C PRO A 148 -1.46 11.82 11.96
N HIS A 149 -2.17 10.74 11.65
CA HIS A 149 -3.49 10.42 12.21
C HIS A 149 -3.44 10.01 13.69
N GLY A 150 -2.25 9.88 14.28
CA GLY A 150 -2.05 9.63 15.71
C GLY A 150 -1.69 8.19 16.06
N THR A 151 -1.10 7.44 15.12
CA THR A 151 -0.72 6.04 15.33
C THR A 151 0.72 5.78 14.87
N THR A 152 1.48 5.01 15.63
CA THR A 152 2.76 4.42 15.19
C THR A 152 2.61 2.91 15.11
N ILE A 153 3.31 2.27 14.16
CA ILE A 153 3.25 0.84 13.92
C ILE A 153 4.63 0.18 14.03
N ASN A 154 4.64 -1.09 14.42
CA ASN A 154 5.74 -2.03 14.25
C ASN A 154 5.14 -3.34 13.71
N ALA A 155 5.29 -3.57 12.41
CA ALA A 155 4.73 -4.73 11.72
C ALA A 155 5.86 -5.65 11.22
N GLN A 156 5.74 -6.95 11.47
CA GLN A 156 6.81 -7.90 11.22
C GLN A 156 6.35 -9.10 10.41
N CYS A 157 7.31 -9.80 9.80
CA CYS A 157 7.15 -11.14 9.23
C CYS A 157 8.48 -11.87 9.18
N LEU A 158 8.45 -13.19 8.98
CA LEU A 158 9.66 -13.97 8.74
C LEU A 158 10.16 -13.83 7.30
N ALA A 159 11.46 -13.98 7.13
CA ALA A 159 12.17 -14.14 5.86
C ALA A 159 12.76 -15.58 5.79
N PRO A 160 13.04 -16.13 4.58
CA PRO A 160 12.89 -15.48 3.28
C PRO A 160 11.43 -15.31 2.88
N THR A 161 11.18 -14.30 2.05
CA THR A 161 9.88 -14.06 1.45
C THR A 161 9.64 -15.01 0.27
N THR A 162 8.39 -15.09 -0.19
CA THR A 162 8.04 -15.98 -1.29
C THR A 162 8.38 -15.32 -2.64
N SER A 163 8.95 -16.07 -3.57
CA SER A 163 9.06 -15.65 -4.97
C SER A 163 8.32 -16.61 -5.88
N ILE A 164 7.50 -16.08 -6.79
CA ILE A 164 6.73 -16.86 -7.77
C ILE A 164 7.07 -16.38 -9.18
N ALA A 165 6.95 -17.30 -10.15
CA ALA A 165 7.01 -16.97 -11.56
C ALA A 165 5.64 -16.47 -12.03
N GLY A 166 5.61 -15.40 -12.82
CA GLY A 166 4.37 -14.84 -13.33
C GLY A 166 3.64 -13.91 -12.35
N PRO A 167 2.38 -13.55 -12.67
CA PRO A 167 1.55 -12.67 -11.83
C PRO A 167 1.13 -13.33 -10.51
N PRO A 168 0.85 -12.55 -9.45
CA PRO A 168 0.37 -13.07 -8.19
C PRO A 168 -1.10 -13.46 -8.23
N THR A 169 -1.46 -14.44 -7.39
CA THR A 169 -2.86 -14.62 -6.99
C THR A 169 -3.15 -13.67 -5.84
N ILE A 170 -4.06 -12.72 -6.05
CA ILE A 170 -4.46 -11.73 -5.04
C ILE A 170 -5.82 -12.16 -4.47
N ALA A 171 -5.80 -12.64 -3.23
CA ALA A 171 -6.99 -13.08 -2.52
C ALA A 171 -7.96 -11.91 -2.27
N PRO A 172 -9.28 -12.16 -2.18
CA PRO A 172 -10.23 -11.15 -1.74
C PRO A 172 -9.94 -10.61 -0.34
N VAL A 173 -10.30 -9.35 -0.11
CA VAL A 173 -10.28 -8.74 1.23
C VAL A 173 -11.68 -8.27 1.61
N ASP A 174 -12.18 -8.76 2.74
CA ASP A 174 -13.52 -8.44 3.26
C ASP A 174 -13.47 -7.18 4.13
N ILE A 175 -14.38 -6.25 3.86
CA ILE A 175 -14.51 -5.00 4.60
C ILE A 175 -15.57 -5.04 5.71
N THR A 176 -16.26 -6.18 5.89
CA THR A 176 -17.42 -6.29 6.77
C THR A 176 -17.01 -6.10 8.23
N PRO A 177 -17.57 -5.12 8.96
CA PRO A 177 -17.30 -4.92 10.38
C PRO A 177 -17.76 -6.11 11.24
N PHE A 178 -17.18 -6.29 12.42
CA PHE A 178 -17.50 -7.39 13.33
C PHE A 178 -17.29 -6.99 14.80
N PRO A 179 -17.88 -7.68 15.80
CA PRO A 179 -17.69 -7.33 17.21
C PRO A 179 -16.21 -7.31 17.62
N ILE A 180 -15.81 -6.36 18.46
CA ILE A 180 -14.45 -6.31 19.02
C ILE A 180 -14.13 -7.63 19.74
N GLY A 181 -12.98 -8.22 19.42
CA GLY A 181 -12.57 -9.53 19.95
C GLY A 181 -13.27 -10.73 19.29
N GLY A 182 -14.16 -10.49 18.32
CA GLY A 182 -14.85 -11.52 17.54
C GLY A 182 -14.10 -11.95 16.28
N ASN A 183 -14.79 -12.69 15.42
CA ASN A 183 -14.30 -13.15 14.13
C ASN A 183 -15.20 -12.62 13.01
N GLN A 184 -14.60 -11.98 12.00
CA GLN A 184 -15.28 -11.43 10.84
C GLN A 184 -16.16 -12.45 10.09
N GLN A 185 -15.70 -13.69 9.94
CA GLN A 185 -16.39 -14.73 9.16
C GLN A 185 -17.69 -15.19 9.81
N SER A 186 -17.74 -15.27 11.14
CA SER A 186 -18.92 -15.75 11.89
C SER A 186 -19.75 -14.64 12.52
N GLY A 187 -19.19 -13.44 12.69
CA GLY A 187 -19.81 -12.31 13.37
C GLY A 187 -19.91 -11.04 12.53
N GLY A 188 -19.73 -11.12 11.21
CA GLY A 188 -19.79 -9.96 10.32
C GLY A 188 -21.17 -9.28 10.33
N ILE A 189 -21.16 -7.95 10.40
CA ILE A 189 -22.34 -7.09 10.39
C ILE A 189 -22.26 -6.21 9.15
N LYS A 190 -23.19 -6.39 8.21
CA LYS A 190 -23.25 -5.58 6.98
C LYS A 190 -24.03 -4.30 7.21
N PHE A 191 -23.47 -3.20 6.73
CA PHE A 191 -24.09 -1.89 6.74
C PHE A 191 -24.63 -1.54 5.35
N ALA A 192 -25.74 -0.79 5.30
CA ALA A 192 -26.33 -0.35 4.04
C ALA A 192 -25.35 0.51 3.20
N SER A 193 -24.41 1.20 3.86
CA SER A 193 -23.32 1.95 3.20
C SER A 193 -22.43 1.07 2.33
N GLN A 194 -22.37 -0.25 2.56
CA GLN A 194 -21.62 -1.19 1.73
C GLN A 194 -22.34 -1.58 0.43
N THR A 195 -23.61 -1.16 0.26
CA THR A 195 -24.37 -1.34 -0.99
C THR A 195 -24.21 -0.11 -1.87
N ALA A 196 -23.51 -0.26 -2.99
CA ALA A 196 -23.13 0.85 -3.87
C ALA A 196 -24.33 1.63 -4.44
N SER A 197 -25.45 0.95 -4.70
CA SER A 197 -26.67 1.58 -5.21
C SER A 197 -27.49 2.34 -4.14
N ALA A 198 -27.19 2.18 -2.85
CA ALA A 198 -27.90 2.89 -1.79
C ALA A 198 -27.40 4.34 -1.68
N THR A 199 -28.27 5.33 -1.85
CA THR A 199 -27.90 6.75 -2.02
C THR A 199 -28.10 7.62 -0.77
N ASN A 200 -28.66 7.06 0.31
CA ASN A 200 -29.04 7.75 1.54
C ASN A 200 -28.45 7.06 2.78
N THR A 201 -27.19 6.65 2.68
CA THR A 201 -26.44 5.97 3.74
C THR A 201 -25.39 6.90 4.33
N PRO A 202 -24.83 6.62 5.52
CA PRO A 202 -23.67 7.35 6.01
C PRO A 202 -22.42 6.90 5.24
N ARG A 203 -22.35 7.29 3.96
CA ARG A 203 -21.22 7.04 3.06
C ARG A 203 -20.82 8.32 2.35
N LEU A 204 -19.53 8.53 2.13
CA LEU A 204 -19.02 9.60 1.27
C LEU A 204 -18.15 8.98 0.16
N PRO A 205 -18.48 9.23 -1.13
CA PRO A 205 -19.68 9.88 -1.64
C PRO A 205 -20.97 9.06 -1.40
N GLN A 206 -22.11 9.74 -1.19
CA GLN A 206 -23.40 9.08 -0.98
C GLN A 206 -23.97 8.47 -2.27
N ASP A 207 -24.07 9.24 -3.34
CA ASP A 207 -24.52 8.75 -4.64
C ASP A 207 -23.32 8.29 -5.47
N LEU A 208 -23.26 6.98 -5.75
CA LEU A 208 -22.21 6.38 -6.57
C LEU A 208 -22.63 6.19 -8.03
N SER A 209 -23.82 6.65 -8.46
CA SER A 209 -24.34 6.43 -9.82
C SER A 209 -23.35 6.79 -10.92
N LYS A 210 -22.71 7.97 -10.84
CA LYS A 210 -21.68 8.41 -11.78
C LYS A 210 -20.42 7.54 -11.72
N PHE A 211 -19.97 7.19 -10.52
CA PHE A 211 -18.78 6.35 -10.34
C PHE A 211 -18.99 4.94 -10.89
N ILE A 212 -20.18 4.37 -10.69
CA ILE A 212 -20.58 3.08 -11.24
C ILE A 212 -20.60 3.15 -12.77
N ALA A 213 -21.18 4.21 -13.34
CA ALA A 213 -21.18 4.42 -14.80
C ALA A 213 -19.77 4.58 -15.39
N GLN A 214 -18.83 5.15 -14.64
CA GLN A 214 -17.42 5.27 -15.04
C GLN A 214 -16.57 4.04 -14.69
N GLY A 215 -17.10 3.09 -13.90
CA GLY A 215 -16.35 1.94 -13.41
C GLY A 215 -15.27 2.26 -12.37
N THR A 216 -15.30 3.45 -11.76
CA THR A 216 -14.24 3.95 -10.85
C THR A 216 -14.51 3.59 -9.39
N ILE A 217 -15.77 3.50 -8.98
CA ILE A 217 -16.19 2.90 -7.70
C ILE A 217 -17.38 2.00 -8.00
N THR A 218 -17.24 0.71 -7.71
CA THR A 218 -18.24 -0.32 -8.07
C THR A 218 -18.58 -1.20 -6.87
N GLN A 219 -19.71 -1.91 -6.92
CA GLN A 219 -20.05 -2.89 -5.89
C GLN A 219 -18.96 -3.96 -5.71
N ALA A 220 -18.27 -4.36 -6.78
CA ALA A 220 -17.17 -5.32 -6.70
C ALA A 220 -16.02 -4.78 -5.83
N MET A 221 -15.68 -3.49 -5.95
CA MET A 221 -14.66 -2.84 -5.12
C MET A 221 -15.10 -2.67 -3.65
N LEU A 222 -16.39 -2.43 -3.38
CA LEU A 222 -16.91 -2.39 -2.01
C LEU A 222 -17.01 -3.80 -1.39
N THR A 223 -17.18 -4.84 -2.21
CA THR A 223 -17.21 -6.23 -1.73
C THR A 223 -15.80 -6.75 -1.49
N ASP A 224 -14.87 -6.36 -2.37
CA ASP A 224 -13.47 -6.77 -2.35
C ASP A 224 -12.59 -5.68 -3.00
N PRO A 225 -12.02 -4.78 -2.19
CA PRO A 225 -11.09 -3.75 -2.66
C PRO A 225 -9.92 -4.28 -3.47
N ASN A 226 -9.46 -5.52 -3.25
CA ASN A 226 -8.36 -6.11 -4.02
C ASN A 226 -8.72 -6.35 -5.49
N THR A 227 -10.00 -6.21 -5.88
CA THR A 227 -10.41 -6.12 -7.28
C THR A 227 -9.66 -5.03 -8.04
N VAL A 228 -9.31 -3.91 -7.39
CA VAL A 228 -8.54 -2.81 -8.01
C VAL A 228 -7.17 -3.31 -8.50
N LEU A 229 -6.45 -4.04 -7.64
CA LEU A 229 -5.12 -4.58 -7.97
C LEU A 229 -5.20 -5.62 -9.08
N ARG A 230 -6.20 -6.51 -9.01
CA ARG A 230 -6.42 -7.53 -10.04
C ARG A 230 -6.76 -6.92 -11.39
N ASN A 231 -7.58 -5.88 -11.42
CA ASN A 231 -7.93 -5.17 -12.64
C ASN A 231 -6.71 -4.48 -13.27
N ASP A 232 -5.84 -3.88 -12.44
CA ASP A 232 -4.61 -3.25 -12.93
C ASP A 232 -3.60 -4.27 -13.50
N ASN A 233 -3.64 -5.53 -13.08
CA ASN A 233 -2.78 -6.59 -13.64
C ASN A 233 -3.26 -7.13 -15.00
N VAL A 234 -4.48 -6.79 -15.44
CA VAL A 234 -5.04 -7.28 -16.71
C VAL A 234 -4.15 -6.84 -17.88
N GLY A 235 -3.79 -7.78 -18.75
CA GLY A 235 -2.99 -7.50 -19.95
C GLY A 235 -1.52 -7.12 -19.69
N LYS A 236 -1.06 -7.07 -18.43
CA LYS A 236 0.37 -6.92 -18.11
C LYS A 236 1.10 -8.25 -18.24
N THR A 237 2.34 -8.20 -18.70
CA THR A 237 3.24 -9.37 -18.70
C THR A 237 4.10 -9.32 -17.45
N ILE A 238 3.57 -9.83 -16.33
CA ILE A 238 4.34 -9.98 -15.08
C ILE A 238 5.15 -11.26 -15.18
N THR A 239 6.46 -11.16 -15.04
CA THR A 239 7.40 -12.29 -15.24
C THR A 239 7.82 -12.94 -13.92
N LYS A 240 7.81 -12.16 -12.84
CA LYS A 240 8.20 -12.60 -11.50
C LYS A 240 7.54 -11.71 -10.46
N THR A 241 7.16 -12.29 -9.33
CA THR A 241 6.64 -11.55 -8.19
C THR A 241 7.30 -12.03 -6.90
N PHE A 242 7.73 -11.09 -6.07
CA PHE A 242 8.08 -11.33 -4.68
C PHE A 242 6.90 -10.94 -3.79
N VAL A 243 6.54 -11.80 -2.84
CA VAL A 243 5.36 -11.64 -1.98
C VAL A 243 5.75 -11.78 -0.53
N PHE A 244 5.28 -10.84 0.29
CA PHE A 244 5.35 -10.94 1.74
C PHE A 244 4.25 -10.13 2.41
N THR A 245 3.85 -10.58 3.59
CA THR A 245 2.84 -9.93 4.42
C THR A 245 3.45 -9.59 5.76
N VAL A 246 3.43 -8.32 6.14
CA VAL A 246 3.78 -7.88 7.50
C VAL A 246 2.53 -7.68 8.33
N SER A 247 2.62 -7.92 9.64
CA SER A 247 1.53 -7.64 10.58
C SER A 247 2.04 -7.07 11.89
N THR A 248 1.26 -6.17 12.49
CA THR A 248 1.48 -5.69 13.87
C THR A 248 1.00 -6.70 14.91
N LYS A 249 0.29 -7.76 14.50
CA LYS A 249 -0.12 -8.82 15.41
C LYS A 249 1.11 -9.62 15.83
N ALA A 250 1.44 -9.57 17.11
CA ALA A 250 2.48 -10.42 17.67
C ALA A 250 2.11 -11.91 17.49
N VAL A 251 3.11 -12.71 17.13
CA VAL A 251 3.02 -14.16 17.00
C VAL A 251 4.07 -14.73 17.92
N SER A 252 3.66 -15.29 19.05
CA SER A 252 4.59 -15.85 20.04
C SER A 252 5.02 -17.28 19.65
N PRO A 253 6.30 -17.65 19.81
CA PRO A 253 7.41 -16.85 20.33
C PRO A 253 8.14 -15.96 19.31
N GLU A 254 7.77 -16.03 18.02
CA GLU A 254 8.63 -15.58 16.92
C GLU A 254 8.70 -14.07 16.70
N LEU A 255 7.56 -13.38 16.73
CA LEU A 255 7.46 -11.99 16.26
C LEU A 255 6.77 -11.12 17.29
N ALA A 256 7.47 -10.05 17.68
CA ALA A 256 6.84 -8.91 18.34
C ALA A 256 6.02 -8.09 17.31
N GLY A 257 5.37 -7.05 17.78
CA GLY A 257 4.64 -6.13 16.93
C GLY A 257 3.69 -5.29 17.76
N GLY A 258 3.10 -4.29 17.11
CA GLY A 258 2.03 -3.54 17.73
C GLY A 258 1.69 -2.26 17.01
N THR A 259 0.63 -1.64 17.52
CA THR A 259 0.23 -0.28 17.22
C THR A 259 0.33 0.52 18.51
N ALA A 260 0.63 1.81 18.40
CA ALA A 260 0.60 2.75 19.51
C ALA A 260 -0.24 3.96 19.11
N ASN A 261 -1.35 4.17 19.79
CA ASN A 261 -2.33 5.21 19.51
C ASN A 261 -2.17 6.41 20.45
N ILE A 262 -2.41 7.63 19.97
CA ILE A 262 -2.59 8.79 20.84
C ILE A 262 -3.87 8.68 21.67
N ALA A 263 -3.94 9.45 22.76
CA ALA A 263 -5.07 9.45 23.69
C ALA A 263 -6.43 9.69 23.02
N PHE A 264 -6.48 10.55 21.99
CA PHE A 264 -7.73 10.80 21.26
C PHE A 264 -8.30 9.54 20.62
N LEU A 265 -7.46 8.73 19.95
CA LEU A 265 -7.88 7.49 19.30
C LEU A 265 -8.23 6.42 20.32
N HIS A 266 -7.36 6.26 21.34
CA HIS A 266 -7.52 5.29 22.42
C HIS A 266 -8.81 5.53 23.24
N GLY A 267 -9.19 6.79 23.41
CA GLY A 267 -10.37 7.18 24.15
C GLY A 267 -10.19 7.03 25.67
N SER A 268 -11.27 6.65 26.36
CA SER A 268 -11.33 6.56 27.82
C SER A 268 -12.11 5.31 28.25
N SER A 269 -12.59 5.26 29.50
CA SER A 269 -13.48 4.20 29.97
C SER A 269 -14.80 4.10 29.18
N ALA A 270 -15.19 5.15 28.45
CA ALA A 270 -16.33 5.13 27.53
C ALA A 270 -16.05 4.37 26.22
N GLY A 271 -14.82 3.92 26.00
CA GLY A 271 -14.36 3.26 24.79
C GLY A 271 -13.54 4.17 23.87
N PRO A 272 -12.98 3.59 22.79
CA PRO A 272 -12.14 4.30 21.84
C PRO A 272 -12.94 5.15 20.86
N ASN A 273 -12.35 6.27 20.42
CA ASN A 273 -12.89 7.01 19.29
C ASN A 273 -12.59 6.29 17.99
N ALA A 274 -11.36 5.78 17.79
CA ALA A 274 -10.96 4.99 16.62
C ALA A 274 -9.60 4.32 16.88
N ASP A 275 -9.55 3.39 17.82
CA ASP A 275 -8.29 2.73 18.20
C ASP A 275 -7.81 1.82 17.07
N ALA A 276 -6.65 2.11 16.48
CA ALA A 276 -6.03 1.21 15.51
C ALA A 276 -5.46 -0.01 16.25
N ALA A 277 -6.20 -1.11 16.26
CA ALA A 277 -5.89 -2.28 17.05
C ALA A 277 -4.90 -3.23 16.37
N GLN A 278 -4.95 -3.30 15.04
CA GLN A 278 -4.08 -4.17 14.26
C GLN A 278 -3.93 -3.62 12.83
N MET A 279 -2.76 -3.82 12.24
CA MET A 279 -2.54 -3.64 10.81
C MET A 279 -1.87 -4.89 10.21
N SER A 280 -2.24 -5.21 8.99
CA SER A 280 -1.49 -6.11 8.12
C SER A 280 -1.38 -5.54 6.72
N ALA A 281 -0.25 -5.73 6.06
CA ALA A 281 -0.04 -5.30 4.68
C ALA A 281 0.67 -6.38 3.88
N THR A 282 0.09 -6.77 2.75
CA THR A 282 0.73 -7.65 1.77
C THR A 282 1.30 -6.80 0.64
N PHE A 283 2.57 -7.05 0.31
CA PHE A 283 3.27 -6.42 -0.79
C PHE A 283 3.53 -7.45 -1.88
N TRP A 284 3.27 -7.05 -3.12
CA TRP A 284 3.67 -7.75 -4.34
C TRP A 284 4.64 -6.86 -5.09
N VAL A 285 5.91 -7.28 -5.13
CA VAL A 285 6.96 -6.60 -5.88
C VAL A 285 7.18 -7.35 -7.18
N GLU A 286 6.76 -6.76 -8.29
CA GLU A 286 6.55 -7.42 -9.57
C GLU A 286 7.55 -6.94 -10.61
N ILE A 287 8.10 -7.86 -11.40
CA ILE A 287 8.92 -7.54 -12.56
C ILE A 287 8.03 -7.60 -13.80
N VAL A 288 7.67 -6.42 -14.31
CA VAL A 288 6.75 -6.28 -15.45
C VAL A 288 7.55 -6.05 -16.72
N GLN A 289 7.22 -6.82 -17.76
CA GLN A 289 7.78 -6.67 -19.09
C GLN A 289 6.97 -5.66 -19.91
N TYR A 290 7.69 -4.79 -20.61
CA TYR A 290 7.15 -3.78 -21.51
C TYR A 290 7.76 -3.93 -22.92
N SER A 291 6.96 -3.63 -23.93
CA SER A 291 7.44 -3.45 -25.31
C SER A 291 7.54 -1.96 -25.62
N LEU A 292 8.73 -1.49 -26.00
CA LEU A 292 8.97 -0.10 -26.41
C LEU A 292 9.22 -0.05 -27.91
N VAL A 293 8.48 0.81 -28.61
CA VAL A 293 8.77 1.14 -30.01
C VAL A 293 9.73 2.32 -30.03
N VAL A 294 10.99 2.05 -30.35
CA VAL A 294 12.03 3.06 -30.49
C VAL A 294 12.00 3.59 -31.92
N PRO A 295 11.78 4.90 -32.15
CA PRO A 295 11.79 5.48 -33.49
C PRO A 295 13.22 5.45 -34.10
N PRO A 296 13.37 5.81 -35.38
CA PRO A 296 14.69 6.01 -35.97
C PRO A 296 15.55 6.95 -35.11
N PHE A 297 16.79 6.54 -34.85
CA PHE A 297 17.71 7.21 -33.96
C PHE A 297 19.10 7.35 -34.58
N LYS A 298 19.66 8.56 -34.58
CA LYS A 298 21.03 8.84 -35.01
C LYS A 298 21.96 9.04 -33.81
N PRO A 299 23.12 8.36 -33.75
CA PRO A 299 24.11 8.59 -32.70
C PRO A 299 24.49 10.06 -32.62
N GLY A 300 24.56 10.60 -31.40
CA GLY A 300 24.87 12.01 -31.14
C GLY A 300 23.67 12.93 -30.96
N GLN A 301 22.44 12.49 -31.28
CA GLN A 301 21.24 13.23 -30.89
C GLN A 301 20.88 12.99 -29.41
N ALA A 302 20.01 13.84 -28.85
CA ALA A 302 19.57 13.70 -27.46
C ALA A 302 18.86 12.36 -27.22
N PRO A 303 19.08 11.70 -26.06
CA PRO A 303 18.34 10.51 -25.68
C PRO A 303 16.82 10.72 -25.68
N LEU A 304 16.09 9.66 -26.00
CA LEU A 304 14.63 9.68 -26.08
C LEU A 304 13.99 9.40 -24.71
N LYS A 305 12.80 9.96 -24.51
CA LYS A 305 11.91 9.62 -23.39
C LYS A 305 10.70 8.90 -23.95
N ILE A 306 10.55 7.61 -23.63
CA ILE A 306 9.51 6.76 -24.21
C ILE A 306 8.73 6.10 -23.08
N SER A 307 7.41 6.21 -23.10
CA SER A 307 6.51 5.39 -22.29
C SER A 307 5.90 4.30 -23.16
N PRO A 308 5.79 3.06 -22.65
CA PRO A 308 5.13 1.99 -23.38
C PRO A 308 3.63 2.28 -23.50
N ARG A 309 2.98 1.57 -24.43
CA ARG A 309 1.52 1.59 -24.50
C ARG A 309 0.94 0.98 -23.22
N THR A 310 -0.12 1.58 -22.70
CA THR A 310 -0.85 1.03 -21.55
C THR A 310 -1.55 -0.28 -21.92
N SER A 311 -1.58 -1.24 -20.99
CA SER A 311 -2.24 -2.55 -21.19
C SER A 311 -3.77 -2.44 -21.24
N HIS A 312 -4.33 -1.45 -20.56
CA HIS A 312 -5.75 -1.10 -20.56
C HIS A 312 -5.93 0.40 -20.26
N PRO A 313 -7.14 0.97 -20.43
CA PRO A 313 -7.43 2.33 -19.99
C PRO A 313 -7.11 2.51 -18.50
N GLY A 314 -6.39 3.58 -18.16
CA GLY A 314 -5.99 3.88 -16.79
C GLY A 314 -4.78 3.11 -16.25
N ALA A 315 -4.22 2.14 -16.99
CA ALA A 315 -3.03 1.41 -16.55
C ALA A 315 -1.83 2.36 -16.44
N LEU A 316 -1.09 2.24 -15.33
CA LEU A 316 0.14 2.99 -15.11
C LEU A 316 1.31 2.36 -15.85
N VAL A 317 2.17 3.21 -16.41
CA VAL A 317 3.40 2.79 -17.08
C VAL A 317 4.56 3.70 -16.70
N PRO A 318 5.78 3.16 -16.52
CA PRO A 318 6.97 3.97 -16.36
C PRO A 318 7.33 4.74 -17.62
N THR A 319 8.24 5.71 -17.48
CA THR A 319 8.91 6.36 -18.62
C THR A 319 10.37 5.94 -18.65
N PHE A 320 10.87 5.64 -19.86
CA PHE A 320 12.21 5.14 -20.09
C PHE A 320 13.10 6.19 -20.76
N HIS A 321 14.34 6.26 -20.29
CA HIS A 321 15.43 6.98 -20.93
C HIS A 321 16.15 6.03 -21.90
N VAL A 322 16.04 6.33 -23.19
CA VAL A 322 16.43 5.42 -24.28
C VAL A 322 17.55 6.07 -25.09
N ASN A 323 18.73 5.44 -25.10
CA ASN A 323 19.88 5.89 -25.87
C ASN A 323 20.45 4.70 -26.68
N PRO A 324 19.95 4.46 -27.90
CA PRO A 324 20.41 3.36 -28.74
C PRO A 324 21.93 3.43 -28.99
N PRO A 325 22.66 2.31 -28.87
CA PRO A 325 24.11 2.30 -29.07
C PRO A 325 24.53 2.43 -30.54
N LEU A 326 23.61 2.13 -31.46
CA LEU A 326 23.82 2.17 -32.92
C LEU A 326 22.68 2.93 -33.59
N GLU A 327 22.94 3.41 -34.80
CA GLU A 327 21.91 4.04 -35.62
C GLU A 327 20.74 3.08 -35.91
N THR A 328 19.52 3.57 -35.75
CA THR A 328 18.31 2.90 -36.20
C THR A 328 17.67 3.75 -37.29
N THR A 329 17.53 3.22 -38.50
CA THR A 329 16.92 3.95 -39.62
C THR A 329 15.43 3.69 -39.75
N VAL A 330 14.93 2.63 -39.10
CA VAL A 330 13.52 2.25 -39.00
C VAL A 330 13.14 2.06 -37.53
N PRO A 331 11.84 2.19 -37.17
CA PRO A 331 11.39 1.89 -35.81
C PRO A 331 11.79 0.47 -35.39
N LYS A 332 12.34 0.31 -34.18
CA LYS A 332 12.74 -0.96 -33.59
C LYS A 332 11.95 -1.19 -32.30
N THR A 333 11.32 -2.36 -32.17
CA THR A 333 10.71 -2.77 -30.90
C THR A 333 11.76 -3.45 -30.01
N ILE A 334 11.86 -3.01 -28.77
CA ILE A 334 12.69 -3.64 -27.73
C ILE A 334 11.84 -4.11 -26.56
N VAL A 335 12.31 -5.14 -25.89
CA VAL A 335 11.69 -5.69 -24.68
C VAL A 335 12.54 -5.32 -23.47
N ILE A 336 11.90 -4.80 -22.44
CA ILE A 336 12.52 -4.28 -21.24
C ILE A 336 11.64 -4.61 -20.03
N THR A 337 12.21 -4.52 -18.83
CA THR A 337 11.48 -4.75 -17.59
C THR A 337 11.60 -3.56 -16.66
N ALA A 338 10.60 -3.39 -15.79
CA ALA A 338 10.67 -2.48 -14.66
C ALA A 338 9.91 -3.06 -13.46
N THR A 339 10.27 -2.60 -12.27
CA THR A 339 9.60 -3.00 -11.02
C THR A 339 8.27 -2.28 -10.88
N GLN A 340 7.21 -3.02 -10.60
CA GLN A 340 5.93 -2.50 -10.11
C GLN A 340 5.76 -2.92 -8.64
N ILE A 341 5.15 -2.07 -7.83
CA ILE A 341 4.80 -2.40 -6.45
C ILE A 341 3.28 -2.32 -6.31
N GLN A 342 2.66 -3.42 -5.93
CA GLN A 342 1.30 -3.44 -5.45
C GLN A 342 1.27 -3.72 -3.95
N TYR A 343 0.33 -3.11 -3.24
CA TYR A 343 0.06 -3.48 -1.86
C TYR A 343 -1.43 -3.49 -1.55
N SER A 344 -1.78 -4.32 -0.57
CA SER A 344 -3.09 -4.34 0.08
C SER A 344 -2.87 -4.26 1.58
N GLN A 345 -3.32 -3.17 2.18
CA GLN A 345 -3.20 -2.92 3.61
C GLN A 345 -4.58 -2.96 4.25
N VAL A 346 -4.69 -3.67 5.35
CA VAL A 346 -5.87 -3.72 6.21
C VAL A 346 -5.51 -3.19 7.58
N VAL A 347 -6.24 -2.18 8.05
CA VAL A 347 -6.17 -1.69 9.42
C VAL A 347 -7.50 -1.98 10.09
N PHE A 348 -7.45 -2.56 11.28
CA PHE A 348 -8.61 -2.75 12.14
C PHE A 348 -8.74 -1.57 13.10
N LEU A 349 -9.76 -0.76 12.88
CA LEU A 349 -10.12 0.33 13.80
C LEU A 349 -11.22 -0.16 14.74
N ASN A 350 -11.06 0.06 16.04
CA ASN A 350 -12.04 -0.27 17.06
C ASN A 350 -12.76 1.00 17.51
N PHE A 351 -14.08 1.01 17.37
CA PHE A 351 -14.97 2.02 17.94
C PHE A 351 -16.42 1.52 17.94
N ALA A 352 -17.25 2.09 18.81
CA ALA A 352 -18.67 1.73 18.92
C ALA A 352 -18.94 0.21 19.07
N GLY A 353 -18.06 -0.50 19.78
CA GLY A 353 -18.21 -1.94 20.05
C GLY A 353 -17.85 -2.86 18.86
N LEU A 354 -17.47 -2.30 17.71
CA LEU A 354 -17.08 -3.06 16.52
C LEU A 354 -15.62 -2.81 16.14
N THR A 355 -15.03 -3.82 15.50
CA THR A 355 -13.84 -3.74 14.69
C THR A 355 -14.25 -3.46 13.25
N TRP A 356 -13.69 -2.40 12.70
CA TRP A 356 -13.97 -1.87 11.37
C TRP A 356 -12.75 -2.05 10.47
N PRO A 357 -12.82 -2.94 9.46
CA PRO A 357 -11.77 -3.07 8.47
C PRO A 357 -11.68 -1.84 7.58
N HIS A 358 -10.54 -1.15 7.68
CA HIS A 358 -10.10 -0.11 6.76
C HIS A 358 -9.15 -0.74 5.75
N VAL A 359 -9.41 -0.58 4.46
CA VAL A 359 -8.61 -1.19 3.39
C VAL A 359 -8.09 -0.13 2.43
N SER A 360 -6.77 -0.14 2.21
CA SER A 360 -6.09 0.69 1.23
C SER A 360 -5.34 -0.22 0.25
N VAL A 361 -5.53 0.01 -1.04
CA VAL A 361 -4.84 -0.72 -2.11
C VAL A 361 -4.26 0.26 -3.12
N ALA A 362 -3.07 -0.01 -3.63
CA ALA A 362 -2.49 0.79 -4.70
C ALA A 362 -1.56 -0.03 -5.60
N THR A 363 -1.41 0.45 -6.84
CA THR A 363 -0.37 0.01 -7.77
C THR A 363 0.53 1.19 -8.07
N LEU A 364 1.84 1.00 -7.91
CA LEU A 364 2.85 2.02 -8.11
C LEU A 364 3.87 1.55 -9.16
N VAL A 365 4.23 2.46 -10.06
CA VAL A 365 5.31 2.28 -11.03
C VAL A 365 6.43 3.28 -10.75
N PRO A 366 7.65 3.08 -11.27
CA PRO A 366 8.74 4.02 -11.06
C PRO A 366 8.37 5.40 -11.59
N ALA A 367 8.43 6.41 -10.71
CA ALA A 367 8.16 7.81 -11.03
C ALA A 367 9.37 8.50 -11.68
N THR A 368 10.54 7.87 -11.59
CA THR A 368 11.79 8.36 -12.20
C THR A 368 12.03 7.69 -13.54
N LEU A 369 12.77 8.36 -14.42
CA LEU A 369 13.16 7.81 -15.71
C LEU A 369 13.99 6.53 -15.53
N GLN A 370 13.53 5.44 -16.11
CA GLN A 370 14.21 4.15 -16.07
C GLN A 370 15.21 4.05 -17.24
N THR A 371 16.46 3.68 -16.96
CA THR A 371 17.48 3.57 -18.02
C THR A 371 17.31 2.27 -18.80
N VAL A 372 17.23 2.36 -20.13
CA VAL A 372 17.29 1.18 -21.00
C VAL A 372 18.74 0.75 -21.18
N PRO A 373 19.10 -0.50 -20.85
CA PRO A 373 20.46 -0.98 -21.05
C PRO A 373 20.74 -1.17 -22.55
N ALA A 374 21.99 -0.94 -22.96
CA ALA A 374 22.41 -1.15 -24.36
C ALA A 374 22.13 -2.58 -24.85
N SER A 375 22.19 -3.56 -23.95
CA SER A 375 21.88 -4.98 -24.25
C SER A 375 20.44 -5.22 -24.69
N ALA A 376 19.50 -4.30 -24.41
CA ALA A 376 18.12 -4.41 -24.89
C ALA A 376 17.98 -4.17 -26.40
N PHE A 377 19.04 -3.71 -27.07
CA PHE A 377 19.09 -3.47 -28.51
C PHE A 377 19.77 -4.59 -29.30
N ASN A 378 20.26 -5.63 -28.64
CA ASN A 378 20.92 -6.74 -29.29
C ASN A 378 19.94 -7.73 -29.90
#